data_AF-A0A0F8XF79-F1
#
_entry.id   AF-A0A0F8XF79-F1
#
_cell.length_a   1.000
_cell.length_b   1.000
_cell.length_c   1.000
_cell.angle_alpha   90.00
_cell.angle_beta   90.00
_cell.angle_gamma   90.00
#
_symmetry.space_group_name_H-M   'P 1'
#
loop_
_entity.id
_entity.type
_entity.pdbx_description
1 polymer ?
#
loop_
_entity_poly.entity_id
_entity_poly.type
_entity_poly.pdbx_seq_one_letter_code
_entity_poly.pdbx_strand_id
1 'polypeptide(L)'
;ELTHRRHDLVRTFSKGMQQRLSIARALIHEPDIMFLDEPHSGLDPHAVDILDGLIESIRGDHTFIMVTHNLDKGLLLCSSAMIIENGRIIFHKDKGDIDSEEFKNMYRQTVRGEL
;
A
#
# COMPACT_ATOMS: atom_id res chain seq x y z
N GLU A 1 -5.86 5.85 19.70
CA GLU A 1 -4.77 6.79 20.04
C GLU A 1 -5.08 8.28 19.82
N LEU A 2 -5.67 8.71 18.69
CA LEU A 2 -5.90 10.14 18.41
C LEU A 2 -6.98 10.83 19.27
N THR A 3 -7.73 10.08 20.09
CA THR A 3 -8.87 10.57 20.88
C THR A 3 -8.53 11.76 21.78
N HIS A 4 -7.30 11.80 22.33
CA HIS A 4 -6.83 12.89 23.20
C HIS A 4 -6.61 14.22 22.46
N ARG A 5 -6.56 14.21 21.12
CA ARG A 5 -6.41 15.40 20.25
C ARG A 5 -7.61 15.62 19.33
N ARG A 6 -8.79 15.08 19.68
CA ARG A 6 -9.99 15.11 18.82
C ARG A 6 -10.54 16.50 18.48
N HIS A 7 -10.17 17.52 19.26
CA HIS A 7 -10.61 18.92 19.05
C HIS A 7 -9.49 19.82 18.49
N ASP A 8 -8.30 19.27 18.32
CA ASP A 8 -7.16 20.01 17.77
C ASP A 8 -7.31 20.15 16.26
N LEU A 9 -6.87 21.28 15.70
CA LEU A 9 -6.83 21.47 14.25
C LEU A 9 -5.83 20.49 13.62
N VAL A 10 -6.23 19.82 12.53
CA VAL A 10 -5.38 18.83 11.82
C VAL A 10 -4.02 19.41 11.40
N ARG A 11 -3.94 20.72 11.10
CA ARG A 11 -2.66 21.38 10.78
C ARG A 11 -1.62 21.31 11.92
N THR A 12 -2.04 21.00 13.14
CA THR A 12 -1.18 20.87 14.34
C THR A 12 -0.79 19.41 14.61
N PHE A 13 -1.25 18.48 13.79
CA PHE A 13 -0.89 17.07 13.89
C PHE A 13 0.51 16.86 13.34
N SER A 14 1.28 15.95 13.95
CA SER A 14 2.49 15.45 13.32
C SER A 14 2.15 14.75 12.00
N LYS A 15 3.13 14.57 11.11
CA LYS A 15 2.91 13.85 9.83
C LYS A 15 2.28 12.47 10.05
N GLY A 16 2.80 11.68 10.99
CA GLY A 16 2.23 10.36 11.32
C GLY A 16 0.83 10.40 11.92
N MET A 17 0.44 11.49 12.59
CA MET A 17 -0.96 11.68 13.02
C MET A 17 -1.88 12.05 11.85
N GLN A 18 -1.43 12.93 10.95
CA GLN A 18 -2.17 13.28 9.74
C GLN A 18 -2.37 12.06 8.85
N GLN A 19 -1.36 11.22 8.69
CA GLN A 19 -1.46 9.98 7.93
C GLN A 19 -2.50 9.03 8.54
N ARG A 20 -2.42 8.79 9.85
CA ARG A 20 -3.42 7.95 10.55
C ARG A 20 -4.84 8.48 10.41
N LEU A 21 -5.02 9.80 10.50
CA LEU A 21 -6.34 10.41 10.27
C LEU A 21 -6.80 10.25 8.81
N SER A 22 -5.90 10.40 7.84
CA SER A 22 -6.21 10.19 6.42
C SER A 22 -6.64 8.76 6.14
N ILE A 23 -5.96 7.76 6.71
CA ILE A 23 -6.35 6.35 6.54
C ILE A 23 -7.68 6.08 7.27
N ALA A 24 -7.84 6.56 8.51
CA ALA A 24 -9.10 6.41 9.23
C ALA A 24 -10.28 7.05 8.48
N ARG A 25 -10.07 8.20 7.83
CA ARG A 25 -11.07 8.86 6.98
C ARG A 25 -11.40 8.03 5.73
N ALA A 26 -10.43 7.33 5.15
CA ALA A 26 -10.69 6.42 4.04
C ALA A 26 -11.54 5.21 4.48
N LEU A 27 -11.30 4.73 5.71
CA LEU A 27 -11.97 3.55 6.28
C LEU A 27 -13.33 3.82 6.91
N ILE A 28 -13.64 5.06 7.31
CA ILE A 28 -14.88 5.37 8.05
C ILE A 28 -16.17 5.04 7.29
N HIS A 29 -16.10 4.90 5.97
CA HIS A 29 -17.22 4.54 5.10
C HIS A 29 -17.29 3.03 4.81
N GLU A 30 -16.42 2.24 5.42
CA GLU A 30 -16.32 0.78 5.24
C GLU A 30 -16.36 0.36 3.76
N PRO A 31 -15.47 0.89 2.90
CA PRO A 31 -15.53 0.62 1.47
C PRO A 31 -15.20 -0.85 1.16
N ASP A 32 -15.94 -1.48 0.25
CA ASP A 32 -15.64 -2.85 -0.21
C ASP A 32 -14.26 -2.94 -0.86
N ILE A 33 -13.83 -1.87 -1.55
CA ILE A 33 -12.58 -1.79 -2.31
C ILE A 33 -11.84 -0.49 -2.00
N MET A 34 -10.55 -0.59 -1.71
CA MET A 34 -9.65 0.53 -1.45
C MET A 34 -8.53 0.60 -2.49
N PHE A 35 -8.34 1.79 -3.09
CA PHE A 35 -7.21 2.09 -3.96
C PHE A 35 -6.13 2.83 -3.17
N LEU A 36 -4.92 2.31 -3.19
CA LEU A 36 -3.76 2.85 -2.50
C LEU A 36 -2.65 3.14 -3.51
N ASP A 37 -2.46 4.42 -3.84
CA ASP A 37 -1.41 4.86 -4.74
C ASP A 37 -0.19 5.32 -3.93
N GLU A 38 0.89 4.54 -4.00
CA GLU A 38 2.15 4.76 -3.29
C GLU A 38 1.97 5.10 -1.79
N PRO A 39 1.25 4.27 -1.02
CA PRO A 39 0.79 4.64 0.32
C PRO A 39 1.91 4.74 1.36
N HIS A 40 3.08 4.17 1.06
CA HIS A 40 4.30 4.26 1.87
C HIS A 40 5.11 5.54 1.62
N SER A 41 4.82 6.28 0.55
CA SER A 41 5.62 7.44 0.13
C SER A 41 5.60 8.55 1.19
N GLY A 42 6.78 9.02 1.59
CA GLY A 42 6.94 10.08 2.58
C GLY A 42 6.68 9.67 4.04
N LEU A 43 6.46 8.38 4.30
CA LEU A 43 6.33 7.83 5.66
C LEU A 43 7.69 7.51 6.26
N ASP A 44 7.83 7.79 7.56
CA ASP A 44 8.92 7.25 8.36
C ASP A 44 8.69 5.74 8.66
N PRO A 45 9.72 4.99 9.09
CA PRO A 45 9.59 3.54 9.31
C PRO A 45 8.45 3.15 10.26
N HIS A 46 8.24 3.93 11.32
CA HIS A 46 7.19 3.63 12.29
C HIS A 46 5.79 3.87 11.68
N ALA A 47 5.62 4.90 10.85
CA ALA A 47 4.38 5.14 10.12
C ALA A 47 4.08 4.06 9.07
N VAL A 48 5.11 3.50 8.43
CA VAL A 48 4.98 2.33 7.53
C VAL A 48 4.43 1.13 8.29
N ASP A 49 4.99 0.80 9.45
CA ASP A 49 4.56 -0.35 10.25
C ASP A 49 3.09 -0.22 10.72
N ILE A 50 2.67 1.00 11.06
CA ILE A 50 1.26 1.28 11.41
C ILE A 50 0.33 1.03 10.21
N LEU A 51 0.70 1.50 9.02
CA LEU A 51 -0.10 1.32 7.82
C LEU A 51 -0.21 -0.16 7.46
N ASP A 52 0.92 -0.87 7.44
CA ASP A 52 0.98 -2.30 7.11
C ASP A 52 0.14 -3.11 8.10
N GLY A 53 0.28 -2.84 9.41
CA GLY A 53 -0.51 -3.50 10.45
C GLY A 53 -2.01 -3.23 10.35
N LEU A 54 -2.40 -2.02 9.94
CA LEU A 54 -3.79 -1.69 9.69
C LEU A 54 -4.36 -2.47 8.51
N ILE A 55 -3.66 -2.50 7.37
CA ILE A 55 -4.07 -3.27 6.17
C ILE A 55 -4.23 -4.75 6.56
N GLU A 56 -3.24 -5.32 7.24
CA GLU A 56 -3.31 -6.71 7.70
C GLU A 56 -4.49 -6.97 8.64
N SER A 57 -4.85 -6.02 9.51
CA SER A 57 -5.97 -6.21 10.45
C SER A 57 -7.35 -6.22 9.79
N ILE A 58 -7.51 -5.60 8.60
CA ILE A 58 -8.82 -5.39 7.97
C ILE A 58 -8.96 -6.05 6.59
N ARG A 59 -7.89 -6.58 6.01
CA ARG A 59 -7.90 -7.28 4.70
C ARG A 59 -8.82 -8.50 4.62
N GLY A 60 -9.32 -9.00 5.75
CA GLY A 60 -10.31 -10.08 5.77
C GLY A 60 -11.69 -9.64 5.26
N ASP A 61 -12.03 -8.37 5.48
CA ASP A 61 -13.35 -7.81 5.18
C ASP A 61 -13.32 -6.81 4.01
N HIS A 62 -12.12 -6.42 3.55
CA HIS A 62 -11.94 -5.39 2.52
C HIS A 62 -10.97 -5.84 1.42
N THR A 63 -11.22 -5.40 0.18
CA THR A 63 -10.31 -5.60 -0.95
C THR A 63 -9.38 -4.40 -1.13
N PHE A 64 -8.09 -4.66 -1.35
CA PHE A 64 -7.09 -3.62 -1.58
C PHE A 64 -6.47 -3.72 -2.98
N ILE A 65 -6.37 -2.60 -3.67
CA ILE A 65 -5.58 -2.45 -4.90
C ILE A 65 -4.48 -1.44 -4.59
N MET A 66 -3.24 -1.91 -4.54
CA MET A 66 -2.08 -1.11 -4.20
C MET A 66 -1.15 -0.97 -5.39
N VAL A 67 -0.75 0.27 -5.69
CA VAL A 67 0.35 0.59 -6.62
C VAL A 67 1.55 0.97 -5.76
N THR A 68 2.68 0.31 -5.98
CA THR A 68 3.90 0.58 -5.23
C THR A 68 5.16 0.19 -6.00
N HIS A 69 6.20 1.01 -5.87
CA HIS A 69 7.57 0.64 -6.26
C HIS A 69 8.33 -0.10 -5.15
N ASN A 70 7.77 -0.21 -3.94
CA ASN A 70 8.32 -1.02 -2.86
C ASN A 70 7.86 -2.48 -2.99
N LEU A 71 8.57 -3.22 -3.85
CA LEU A 71 8.20 -4.60 -4.18
C LEU A 71 8.21 -5.54 -2.97
N ASP A 72 9.14 -5.34 -2.03
CA ASP A 72 9.23 -6.19 -0.83
C ASP A 72 8.00 -6.04 0.06
N LYS A 73 7.55 -4.79 0.32
CA LYS A 73 6.33 -4.52 1.08
C LYS A 73 5.08 -4.95 0.32
N GLY A 74 5.03 -4.67 -0.99
CA GLY A 74 3.92 -5.10 -1.84
C GLY A 74 3.71 -6.61 -1.82
N LEU A 75 4.77 -7.40 -2.04
CA LEU A 75 4.73 -8.86 -2.00
C LEU A 75 4.40 -9.40 -0.61
N LEU A 76 4.84 -8.71 0.45
CA LEU A 76 4.49 -9.08 1.81
C LEU A 76 2.98 -8.94 2.07
N LEU A 77 2.35 -7.86 1.61
CA LEU A 77 0.95 -7.57 1.88
C LEU A 77 -0.02 -8.19 0.88
N CYS A 78 0.38 -8.44 -0.37
CA CYS A 78 -0.57 -8.83 -1.41
C CYS A 78 -1.10 -10.27 -1.27
N SER A 79 -2.26 -10.54 -1.87
CA SER A 79 -2.74 -11.90 -2.16
C SER A 79 -2.35 -12.37 -3.56
N SER A 80 -2.22 -11.43 -4.50
CA SER A 80 -1.71 -11.63 -5.86
C SER A 80 -0.94 -10.38 -6.29
N ALA A 81 -0.02 -10.52 -7.25
CA ALA A 81 0.76 -9.39 -7.77
C ALA A 81 0.64 -9.31 -9.30
N MET A 82 0.69 -8.08 -9.82
CA MET A 82 0.55 -7.77 -11.23
C MET A 82 1.61 -6.78 -11.67
N ILE A 83 2.15 -6.94 -12.88
CA ILE A 83 2.99 -5.94 -13.55
C ILE A 83 2.25 -5.46 -14.80
N ILE A 84 2.11 -4.14 -14.91
CA ILE A 84 1.48 -3.47 -16.05
C ILE A 84 2.56 -2.69 -16.81
N GLU A 85 2.64 -2.90 -18.12
CA GLU A 85 3.53 -2.20 -19.03
C GLU A 85 2.73 -1.76 -20.26
N ASN A 86 2.86 -0.49 -20.68
CA ASN A 86 2.18 0.03 -21.88
C ASN A 86 0.68 -0.29 -21.93
N GLY A 87 -0.01 -0.21 -20.78
CA GLY A 87 -1.44 -0.49 -20.64
C GLY A 87 -1.82 -1.97 -20.73
N ARG A 88 -0.85 -2.89 -20.66
CA ARG A 88 -1.06 -4.34 -20.73
C ARG A 88 -0.52 -5.03 -19.49
N ILE A 89 -1.21 -6.08 -19.06
CA ILE A 89 -0.75 -6.96 -17.98
C ILE A 89 0.27 -7.93 -18.58
N ILE A 90 1.52 -7.81 -18.17
CA ILE A 90 2.61 -8.70 -18.63
C ILE A 90 2.92 -9.80 -17.61
N PHE A 91 2.47 -9.62 -16.36
CA PHE A 91 2.60 -10.59 -15.29
C PHE A 91 1.38 -10.49 -14.38
N HIS A 92 0.80 -11.64 -14.00
CA HIS A 92 -0.19 -11.73 -12.94
C HIS A 92 -0.16 -13.15 -12.35
N LYS A 93 0.07 -13.27 -11.04
CA LYS A 93 0.07 -14.55 -10.32
C LYS A 93 -0.43 -14.35 -8.89
N ASP A 94 -1.01 -15.39 -8.31
CA ASP A 94 -1.29 -15.46 -6.88
C ASP A 94 0.02 -15.60 -6.09
N LYS A 95 0.05 -15.09 -4.85
CA LYS A 95 1.26 -15.04 -4.01
C LYS A 95 1.96 -16.39 -3.84
N GLY A 96 1.20 -17.48 -3.80
CA GLY A 96 1.77 -18.83 -3.69
C GLY A 96 2.58 -19.27 -4.90
N ASP A 97 2.33 -18.69 -6.07
CA ASP A 97 2.96 -19.03 -7.35
C ASP A 97 4.01 -18.00 -7.81
N ILE A 98 4.25 -16.98 -6.99
CA ILE A 98 5.23 -15.92 -7.28
C ILE A 98 6.61 -16.36 -6.78
N ASP A 99 7.53 -16.56 -7.72
CA ASP A 99 8.95 -16.46 -7.40
C ASP A 99 9.33 -14.99 -7.25
N SER A 100 9.78 -14.62 -6.05
CA SER A 100 10.05 -13.22 -5.70
C SER A 100 11.21 -12.62 -6.50
N GLU A 101 12.21 -13.42 -6.86
CA GLU A 101 13.35 -12.93 -7.65
C GLU A 101 12.99 -12.82 -9.13
N GLU A 102 12.23 -13.79 -9.68
CA GLU A 102 11.64 -13.71 -11.03
C GLU A 102 10.81 -12.42 -11.16
N PHE A 103 9.91 -12.17 -10.22
CA PHE A 103 9.05 -11.00 -10.21
C PHE A 103 9.84 -9.68 -10.19
N LYS A 104 10.80 -9.56 -9.28
CA LYS A 104 11.65 -8.36 -9.17
C LYS A 104 12.48 -8.15 -10.42
N ASN A 105 13.00 -9.21 -11.02
CA ASN A 105 13.78 -9.12 -12.25
C ASN A 105 12.92 -8.69 -13.44
N MET A 106 11.71 -9.27 -13.58
CA MET A 106 10.74 -8.85 -14.59
C MET A 106 10.41 -7.36 -14.43
N TYR A 107 10.03 -6.92 -13.22
CA TYR A 107 9.73 -5.52 -12.94
C TYR A 107 10.89 -4.59 -13.31
N ARG A 108 12.13 -4.95 -12.92
CA ARG A 108 13.31 -4.13 -13.24
C ARG A 108 13.58 -4.05 -14.74
N GLN A 109 13.34 -5.12 -15.51
CA GLN A 109 13.52 -5.11 -16.96
C GLN A 109 12.48 -4.20 -17.64
N THR A 110 11.22 -4.31 -17.21
CA THR A 110 10.11 -3.48 -17.67
C THR A 110 10.35 -2.00 -17.38
N VAL A 111 10.73 -1.65 -16.15
CA VAL A 111 10.94 -0.25 -15.75
C VAL A 111 12.25 0.34 -16.31
N ARG A 112 13.27 -0.50 -16.60
CA ARG A 112 14.53 -0.05 -17.23
C ARG A 112 14.49 -0.01 -18.77
N GLY A 113 13.36 -0.34 -19.40
CA GLY A 113 13.17 -0.22 -20.85
C GLY A 113 13.13 1.22 -21.38
N GLU A 114 13.15 2.23 -20.50
CA GLU A 114 13.24 3.66 -20.84
C GLU A 114 14.56 4.27 -20.33
N LEU A 115 15.70 3.89 -20.92
CA LEU A 115 16.95 4.67 -20.90
C LEU A 115 17.68 4.55 -22.25
#